data_AF-A0A9P9TD52-F1
#
_entry.id   AF-A0A9P9TD52-F1
#
_cell.length_a   1.000
_cell.length_b   1.000
_cell.length_c   1.000
_cell.angle_alpha   90.00
_cell.angle_beta   90.00
_cell.angle_gamma   90.00
#
_symmetry.space_group_name_H-M   'P 1'
#
loop_
_entity.id
_entity.type
_entity.pdbx_description
1 polymer ?
#
loop_
_entity_poly.entity_id
_entity_poly.type
_entity_poly.pdbx_seq_one_letter_code
_entity_poly.pdbx_strand_id
1 'polypeptide(L)'
;MMYTASAADVKLLLAELEKQKLPKDEPPYSGLEKLAKIYCRPLCDDVCRILPREIRDIIYSYVHSHDTIYVGPEYISNRGQPCESDRGAHYWDAEFVGKEMRNEIVESWYRSTLFFFYDQANNARVVDQFLVLDRWELGLKPRDYICRVRFNLGASGHLLHGDVKCQGPQLGQLRCMVIGLAEVLTNPLQNMRQLPNHVHFFIRIHTYRSLEFRCLIGEELERTVETLVKDLKSLSAAGHRWVVQWSELSDLEFRSRSGVYDVDLWMKEIEEASIRARQQ
;
A
#
# COMPACT_ATOMS: atom_id res chain seq x y z
N MET A 1 -10.58 -15.44 37.97
CA MET A 1 -9.37 -15.77 38.74
C MET A 1 -8.23 -15.75 37.72
N MET A 2 -7.47 -14.65 37.64
CA MET A 2 -6.36 -14.50 36.68
C MET A 2 -5.15 -15.27 37.22
N TYR A 3 -4.66 -16.24 36.45
CA TYR A 3 -3.43 -16.95 36.77
C TYR A 3 -2.25 -16.05 36.35
N THR A 4 -1.82 -15.17 37.25
CA THR A 4 -0.53 -14.49 37.09
C THR A 4 0.55 -15.49 37.48
N ALA A 5 1.31 -16.01 36.52
CA ALA A 5 2.49 -16.81 36.82
C ALA A 5 3.39 -15.98 37.76
N SER A 6 3.63 -16.50 38.96
CA SER A 6 4.45 -15.80 39.93
C SER A 6 5.89 -15.76 39.44
N ALA A 7 6.68 -14.80 39.91
CA ALA A 7 8.12 -14.79 39.63
C ALA A 7 8.82 -16.10 40.04
N ALA A 8 8.24 -16.85 40.98
CA ALA A 8 8.73 -18.18 41.39
C ALA A 8 8.42 -19.25 40.32
N ASP A 9 7.28 -19.19 39.66
CA ASP A 9 6.90 -20.14 38.59
C ASP A 9 7.81 -19.97 37.36
N VAL A 10 8.15 -18.72 37.00
CA VAL A 10 9.10 -18.42 35.92
C VAL A 10 10.50 -18.94 36.28
N LYS A 11 10.95 -18.72 37.52
CA LYS A 11 12.26 -19.20 38.00
C LYS A 11 12.36 -20.72 38.03
N LEU A 12 11.28 -21.40 38.46
CA LEU A 12 11.22 -22.85 38.49
C LEU A 12 11.28 -23.44 37.07
N LEU A 13 10.62 -22.80 36.11
CA LEU A 13 10.64 -23.24 34.71
C LEU A 13 12.00 -23.01 34.04
N LEU A 14 12.64 -21.86 34.28
CA LEU A 14 14.01 -21.61 33.80
C LEU A 14 14.98 -22.67 34.35
N ALA A 15 14.84 -23.05 35.62
CA ALA A 15 15.63 -24.12 36.23
C ALA A 15 15.30 -25.51 35.64
N GLU A 16 14.05 -25.78 35.27
CA GLU A 16 13.65 -27.04 34.62
C GLU A 16 14.17 -27.13 33.19
N LEU A 17 14.27 -26.00 32.48
CA LEU A 17 14.89 -25.90 31.16
C LEU A 17 16.40 -26.08 31.20
N GLU A 18 17.07 -25.55 32.22
CA GLU A 18 18.50 -25.82 32.45
C GLU A 18 18.77 -27.30 32.76
N LYS A 19 17.81 -27.99 33.39
CA LYS A 19 17.87 -29.44 33.65
C LYS A 19 17.59 -30.28 32.41
N GLN A 20 16.70 -29.83 31.54
CA GLN A 20 16.50 -30.42 30.22
C GLN A 20 17.71 -30.04 29.36
N LYS A 21 18.83 -30.78 29.53
CA LYS A 21 19.93 -30.78 28.58
C LYS A 21 19.37 -31.12 27.21
N LEU A 22 19.02 -30.09 26.44
CA LEU A 22 18.55 -30.23 25.07
C LEU A 22 19.54 -31.14 24.34
N PRO A 23 19.06 -32.14 23.58
CA PRO A 23 19.92 -32.95 22.74
C PRO A 23 20.83 -32.01 21.94
N LYS A 24 22.14 -32.28 21.90
CA LYS A 24 23.12 -31.42 21.20
C LYS A 24 22.80 -31.23 19.71
N ASP A 25 21.87 -32.03 19.18
CA ASP A 25 21.43 -32.03 17.79
C ASP A 25 20.09 -31.30 17.58
N GLU A 26 19.39 -30.87 18.63
CA GLU A 26 18.23 -29.99 18.45
C GLU A 26 18.68 -28.54 18.26
N PRO A 27 18.13 -27.82 17.27
CA PRO A 27 18.45 -26.41 17.10
C PRO A 27 18.10 -25.67 18.40
N PRO A 28 18.97 -24.77 18.89
CA PRO A 28 18.87 -24.15 20.22
C PRO A 28 17.59 -23.33 20.49
N TYR A 29 16.69 -23.24 19.49
CA TYR A 29 15.46 -22.47 19.52
C TYR A 29 14.18 -23.33 19.70
N SER A 30 14.25 -24.66 19.63
CA SER A 30 13.06 -25.56 19.73
C SER A 30 12.33 -25.45 21.08
N GLY A 31 13.10 -25.31 22.18
CA GLY A 31 12.55 -25.13 23.53
C GLY A 31 11.90 -23.75 23.72
N LEU A 32 12.49 -22.69 23.16
CA LEU A 32 11.98 -21.33 23.25
C LEU A 32 10.63 -21.18 22.54
N GLU A 33 10.46 -21.83 21.40
CA GLU A 33 9.19 -21.81 20.65
C GLU A 33 8.03 -22.40 21.48
N LYS A 34 8.25 -23.57 22.11
CA LYS A 34 7.24 -24.22 22.96
C LYS A 34 6.86 -23.34 24.14
N LEU A 35 7.84 -22.71 24.79
CA LEU A 35 7.59 -21.79 25.90
C LEU A 35 6.81 -20.56 25.44
N ALA A 36 7.18 -19.97 24.31
CA ALA A 36 6.48 -18.83 23.74
C ALA A 36 5.00 -19.18 23.51
N LYS A 37 4.68 -20.35 22.94
CA LYS A 37 3.27 -20.79 22.80
C LYS A 37 2.55 -20.90 24.14
N ILE A 38 3.19 -21.47 25.16
CA ILE A 38 2.59 -21.66 26.51
C ILE A 38 2.28 -20.32 27.18
N TYR A 39 3.13 -19.31 27.03
CA TYR A 39 2.99 -18.03 27.73
C TYR A 39 2.27 -16.95 26.92
N CYS A 40 2.54 -16.85 25.61
CA CYS A 40 1.91 -15.85 24.76
C CYS A 40 0.40 -16.11 24.68
N ARG A 41 -0.02 -17.37 24.56
CA ARG A 41 -1.42 -17.68 24.29
C ARG A 41 -2.37 -17.21 25.40
N PRO A 42 -2.16 -17.55 26.68
CA PRO A 42 -3.02 -17.06 27.77
C PRO A 42 -3.05 -15.54 27.87
N LEU A 43 -1.92 -14.87 27.65
CA LEU A 43 -1.85 -13.40 27.66
C LEU A 43 -2.70 -12.81 26.53
N CYS A 44 -2.59 -13.36 25.32
CA CYS A 44 -3.34 -12.93 24.15
C CYS A 44 -4.86 -13.15 24.34
N ASP A 45 -5.24 -14.30 24.88
CA ASP A 45 -6.64 -14.61 25.20
C ASP A 45 -7.19 -13.63 26.26
N ASP A 46 -6.39 -13.28 27.28
CA ASP A 46 -6.77 -12.28 28.29
C ASP A 46 -6.89 -10.87 27.71
N VAL A 47 -6.00 -10.47 26.79
CA VAL A 47 -6.09 -9.20 26.05
C VAL A 47 -7.38 -9.12 25.25
N CYS A 48 -7.71 -10.15 24.47
CA CYS A 48 -8.95 -10.23 23.71
C CYS A 48 -10.20 -10.20 24.61
N ARG A 49 -10.14 -10.88 25.75
CA ARG A 49 -11.27 -11.00 26.68
C ARG A 49 -11.53 -9.75 27.53
N ILE A 50 -10.47 -9.05 27.95
CA ILE A 50 -10.57 -7.95 28.94
C ILE A 50 -10.59 -6.58 28.27
N LEU A 51 -9.75 -6.36 27.26
CA LEU A 51 -9.61 -5.04 26.64
C LEU A 51 -10.69 -4.87 25.57
N PRO A 52 -11.31 -3.69 25.44
CA PRO A 52 -12.22 -3.41 24.31
C PRO A 52 -11.45 -3.31 22.99
N ARG A 53 -12.16 -3.50 21.87
CA ARG A 53 -11.59 -3.60 20.51
C ARG A 53 -10.69 -2.42 20.16
N GLU A 54 -11.07 -1.21 20.55
CA GLU A 54 -10.36 0.03 20.25
C GLU A 54 -8.98 0.08 20.92
N ILE A 55 -8.88 -0.42 22.16
CA ILE A 55 -7.60 -0.50 22.88
C ILE A 55 -6.71 -1.57 22.25
N ARG A 56 -7.30 -2.68 21.78
CA ARG A 56 -6.57 -3.72 21.06
C ARG A 56 -6.01 -3.22 19.74
N ASP A 57 -6.77 -2.44 18.97
CA ASP A 57 -6.29 -1.82 17.73
C ASP A 57 -5.09 -0.88 17.96
N ILE A 58 -5.09 -0.13 19.07
CA ILE A 58 -3.91 0.66 19.47
C ILE A 58 -2.73 -0.27 19.72
N ILE A 59 -2.90 -1.36 20.47
CA ILE A 59 -1.83 -2.32 20.74
C ILE A 59 -1.30 -2.92 19.43
N TYR A 60 -2.17 -3.38 18.52
CA TYR A 60 -1.76 -4.00 17.27
C TYR A 60 -0.95 -3.08 16.37
N SER A 61 -1.23 -1.77 16.40
CA SER A 61 -0.40 -0.79 15.70
C SER A 61 1.06 -0.77 16.20
N TYR A 62 1.34 -1.16 17.45
CA TYR A 62 2.70 -1.30 17.96
C TYR A 62 3.29 -2.70 17.77
N VAL A 63 2.51 -3.69 17.32
CA VAL A 63 2.94 -5.08 17.17
C VAL A 63 3.53 -5.33 15.78
N HIS A 64 2.80 -4.99 14.72
CA HIS A 64 3.26 -5.23 13.36
C HIS A 64 3.99 -4.00 12.79
N SER A 65 4.97 -4.23 11.93
CA SER A 65 5.69 -3.14 11.26
C SER A 65 4.76 -2.40 10.29
N HIS A 66 4.86 -1.06 10.26
CA HIS A 66 4.07 -0.20 9.36
C HIS A 66 4.79 0.06 8.02
N ASP A 67 5.43 -0.98 7.48
CA ASP A 67 6.20 -0.84 6.26
C ASP A 67 5.28 -0.52 5.08
N THR A 68 5.83 0.23 4.12
CA THR A 68 5.17 0.36 2.82
C THR A 68 5.24 -0.98 2.12
N ILE A 69 4.08 -1.56 1.83
CA ILE A 69 3.99 -2.84 1.14
C ILE A 69 3.93 -2.58 -0.35
N TYR A 70 4.95 -3.03 -1.06
CA TYR A 70 5.01 -2.97 -2.51
C TYR A 70 4.07 -4.03 -3.09
N VAL A 71 3.09 -3.59 -3.86
CA VAL A 71 2.07 -4.44 -4.46
C VAL A 71 2.32 -4.52 -5.96
N GLY A 72 3.15 -5.48 -6.36
CA GLY A 72 3.39 -5.87 -7.75
C GLY A 72 2.87 -7.28 -8.05
N PRO A 73 3.18 -7.83 -9.24
CA PRO A 73 2.85 -9.22 -9.60
C PRO A 73 3.29 -10.26 -8.56
N GLU A 74 4.42 -10.04 -7.89
CA GLU A 74 5.00 -10.89 -6.84
C GLU A 74 4.19 -10.91 -5.54
N TYR A 75 3.39 -9.86 -5.28
CA TYR A 75 2.49 -9.84 -4.11
C TYR A 75 1.46 -10.97 -4.20
N ILE A 76 1.02 -11.30 -5.42
CA ILE A 76 -0.04 -12.29 -5.67
C ILE A 76 0.48 -13.72 -5.43
N SER A 77 1.77 -13.98 -5.66
CA SER A 77 2.36 -15.31 -5.48
C SER A 77 2.83 -15.58 -4.05
N ASN A 78 3.16 -14.54 -3.27
CA ASN A 78 3.71 -14.70 -1.93
C ASN A 78 2.60 -14.74 -0.86
N ARG A 79 2.35 -15.90 -0.23
CA ARG A 79 1.34 -16.08 0.82
C ARG A 79 1.94 -16.09 2.22
N GLY A 80 1.14 -15.70 3.22
CA GLY A 80 1.42 -15.94 4.65
C GLY A 80 2.46 -15.04 5.32
N GLN A 81 3.33 -14.34 4.59
CA GLN A 81 4.30 -13.40 5.18
C GLN A 81 4.10 -11.98 4.64
N PRO A 82 3.82 -10.97 5.49
CA PRO A 82 3.44 -9.64 5.02
C PRO A 82 4.63 -8.89 4.40
N CYS A 83 5.77 -8.90 5.10
CA CYS A 83 7.02 -8.23 4.72
C CYS A 83 8.24 -8.97 5.30
N GLU A 84 9.44 -8.60 4.84
CA GLU A 84 10.70 -9.18 5.33
C GLU A 84 11.03 -8.79 6.78
N SER A 85 10.62 -7.60 7.25
CA SER A 85 10.82 -7.18 8.66
C SER A 85 10.14 -8.12 9.65
N ASP A 86 9.02 -8.71 9.23
CA ASP A 86 8.17 -9.55 10.05
C ASP A 86 8.42 -11.05 9.77
N ARG A 87 9.56 -11.38 9.15
CA ARG A 87 9.94 -12.76 8.85
C ARG A 87 10.11 -13.56 10.13
N GLY A 88 9.29 -14.61 10.28
CA GLY A 88 9.32 -15.48 11.46
C GLY A 88 8.71 -14.84 12.71
N ALA A 89 8.01 -13.72 12.58
CA ALA A 89 7.29 -13.11 13.69
C ALA A 89 6.13 -14.01 14.15
N HIS A 90 6.18 -14.45 15.41
CA HIS A 90 5.22 -15.42 15.95
C HIS A 90 3.78 -14.88 16.08
N TYR A 91 3.58 -13.56 16.04
CA TYR A 91 2.25 -12.97 16.21
C TYR A 91 1.34 -13.16 14.98
N TRP A 92 1.91 -13.64 13.87
CA TRP A 92 1.14 -14.10 12.71
C TRP A 92 0.63 -15.53 12.85
N ASP A 93 1.10 -16.29 13.85
CA ASP A 93 0.73 -17.68 14.05
C ASP A 93 -0.30 -17.82 15.19
N ALA A 94 -1.43 -18.45 14.85
CA ALA A 94 -2.53 -18.68 15.77
C ALA A 94 -2.18 -19.65 16.90
N GLU A 95 -1.13 -20.46 16.76
CA GLU A 95 -0.63 -21.28 17.87
C GLU A 95 -0.06 -20.44 19.00
N PHE A 96 0.47 -19.25 18.71
CA PHE A 96 1.04 -18.35 19.70
C PHE A 96 0.03 -17.36 20.25
N VAL A 97 -0.75 -16.71 19.38
CA VAL A 97 -1.65 -15.60 19.79
C VAL A 97 -3.13 -15.97 19.79
N GLY A 98 -3.49 -17.10 19.19
CA GLY A 98 -4.88 -17.48 19.00
C GLY A 98 -5.54 -16.94 17.75
N LYS A 99 -6.61 -17.63 17.33
CA LYS A 99 -7.31 -17.34 16.07
C LYS A 99 -7.94 -15.95 16.09
N GLU A 100 -8.55 -15.57 17.21
CA GLU A 100 -9.22 -14.28 17.37
C GLU A 100 -8.21 -13.13 17.26
N MET A 101 -7.16 -13.13 18.11
CA MET A 101 -6.13 -12.10 18.06
C MET A 101 -5.41 -12.07 16.71
N ARG A 102 -5.10 -13.23 16.10
CA ARG A 102 -4.48 -13.27 14.76
C ARG A 102 -5.36 -12.58 13.72
N ASN A 103 -6.65 -12.87 13.69
CA ASN A 103 -7.58 -12.27 12.74
C ASN A 103 -7.63 -10.74 12.93
N GLU A 104 -7.66 -10.29 14.18
CA GLU A 104 -7.65 -8.88 14.55
C GLU A 104 -6.33 -8.17 14.15
N ILE A 105 -5.19 -8.81 14.33
CA ILE A 105 -3.87 -8.31 13.91
C ILE A 105 -3.83 -8.18 12.39
N VAL A 106 -4.32 -9.17 11.64
CA VAL A 106 -4.39 -9.12 10.16
C VAL A 106 -5.31 -8.00 9.68
N GLU A 107 -6.46 -7.81 10.32
CA GLU A 107 -7.35 -6.69 10.05
C GLU A 107 -6.67 -5.34 10.32
N SER A 108 -6.02 -5.20 11.48
CA SER A 108 -5.24 -4.00 11.85
C SER A 108 -4.15 -3.70 10.83
N TRP A 109 -3.45 -4.75 10.36
CA TRP A 109 -2.41 -4.62 9.35
C TRP A 109 -2.96 -4.07 8.04
N TYR A 110 -4.07 -4.61 7.53
CA TYR A 110 -4.70 -4.07 6.31
C TYR A 110 -5.14 -2.61 6.46
N ARG A 111 -5.66 -2.21 7.64
CA ARG A 111 -6.14 -0.84 7.88
C ARG A 111 -5.01 0.18 7.97
N SER A 112 -3.90 -0.17 8.60
CA SER A 112 -2.83 0.77 8.92
C SER A 112 -1.73 0.86 7.85
N THR A 113 -1.56 -0.22 7.08
CA THR A 113 -0.52 -0.37 6.04
C THR A 113 -0.76 0.55 4.84
N LEU A 114 0.34 1.09 4.31
CA LEU A 114 0.34 1.78 3.02
C LEU A 114 0.65 0.77 1.91
N PHE A 115 -0.34 0.48 1.05
CA PHE A 115 -0.16 -0.39 -0.11
C PHE A 115 0.29 0.43 -1.32
N PHE A 116 1.49 0.14 -1.83
CA PHE A 116 2.12 0.87 -2.91
C PHE A 116 2.15 0.07 -4.21
N PHE A 117 1.27 0.44 -5.14
CA PHE A 117 1.22 -0.06 -6.51
C PHE A 117 2.26 0.66 -7.36
N TYR A 118 3.44 0.06 -7.47
CA TYR A 118 4.62 0.67 -8.08
C TYR A 118 4.76 0.33 -9.57
N ASP A 119 4.24 -0.81 -10.01
CA ASP A 119 4.35 -1.31 -11.38
C ASP A 119 3.26 -0.71 -12.28
N GLN A 120 3.56 0.48 -12.81
CA GLN A 120 2.68 1.24 -13.71
C GLN A 120 2.06 0.38 -14.82
N ALA A 121 2.77 -0.62 -15.33
CA ALA A 121 2.30 -1.46 -16.43
C ALA A 121 1.28 -2.52 -16.02
N ASN A 122 1.35 -2.97 -14.78
CA ASN A 122 0.47 -4.02 -14.28
C ASN A 122 -0.55 -3.52 -13.26
N ASN A 123 -0.51 -2.26 -12.87
CA ASN A 123 -1.34 -1.71 -11.79
C ASN A 123 -2.81 -2.11 -11.90
N ALA A 124 -3.46 -1.97 -13.06
CA ALA A 124 -4.88 -2.31 -13.19
C ALA A 124 -5.15 -3.80 -12.86
N ARG A 125 -4.40 -4.70 -13.49
CA ARG A 125 -4.52 -6.15 -13.24
C ARG A 125 -4.16 -6.52 -11.79
N VAL A 126 -3.14 -5.89 -11.22
CA VAL A 126 -2.67 -6.16 -9.86
C VAL A 126 -3.68 -5.67 -8.83
N VAL A 127 -4.30 -4.50 -9.04
CA VAL A 127 -5.38 -3.99 -8.20
C VAL A 127 -6.54 -4.99 -8.14
N ASP A 128 -6.98 -5.49 -9.29
CA ASP A 128 -8.13 -6.40 -9.37
C ASP A 128 -7.90 -7.68 -8.58
N GLN A 129 -6.69 -8.23 -8.69
CA GLN A 129 -6.30 -9.43 -7.96
C GLN A 129 -6.10 -9.14 -6.48
N PHE A 130 -5.42 -8.04 -6.15
CA PHE A 130 -5.16 -7.62 -4.78
C PHE A 130 -6.44 -7.48 -3.97
N LEU A 131 -7.46 -6.80 -4.50
CA LEU A 131 -8.69 -6.50 -3.77
C LEU A 131 -9.47 -7.75 -3.31
N VAL A 132 -9.32 -8.87 -4.03
CA VAL A 132 -10.06 -10.11 -3.75
C VAL A 132 -9.20 -11.21 -3.14
N LEU A 133 -7.87 -11.05 -3.11
CA LEU A 133 -6.94 -12.05 -2.64
C LEU A 133 -7.00 -12.19 -1.12
N ASP A 134 -7.48 -13.34 -0.64
CA ASP A 134 -7.35 -13.74 0.76
C ASP A 134 -5.97 -14.34 1.01
N ARG A 135 -4.98 -13.47 1.20
CA ARG A 135 -3.57 -13.85 1.40
C ARG A 135 -3.34 -14.73 2.62
N TRP A 136 -4.20 -14.61 3.62
CA TRP A 136 -4.06 -15.24 4.94
C TRP A 136 -4.95 -16.46 5.12
N GLU A 137 -5.85 -16.73 4.17
CA GLU A 137 -6.82 -17.82 4.23
C GLU A 137 -7.74 -17.71 5.47
N LEU A 138 -8.10 -16.47 5.82
CA LEU A 138 -8.92 -16.13 7.00
C LEU A 138 -10.32 -15.64 6.63
N GLY A 139 -10.65 -15.58 5.34
CA GLY A 139 -11.81 -14.88 4.82
C GLY A 139 -11.66 -13.37 4.84
N LEU A 140 -10.46 -12.84 5.08
CA LEU A 140 -10.18 -11.40 5.18
C LEU A 140 -9.60 -10.88 3.87
N LYS A 141 -10.41 -10.12 3.12
CA LYS A 141 -10.01 -9.56 1.83
C LYS A 141 -9.56 -8.10 1.98
N PRO A 142 -8.51 -7.66 1.26
CA PRO A 142 -8.03 -6.29 1.37
C PRO A 142 -9.11 -5.24 1.10
N ARG A 143 -10.01 -5.49 0.13
CA ARG A 143 -11.13 -4.60 -0.21
C ARG A 143 -11.90 -4.08 1.02
N ASP A 144 -12.09 -4.93 2.02
CA ASP A 144 -12.95 -4.64 3.16
C ASP A 144 -12.23 -3.84 4.26
N TYR A 145 -10.90 -3.71 4.20
CA TYR A 145 -10.09 -3.17 5.30
C TYR A 145 -9.10 -2.08 4.90
N ILE A 146 -8.62 -2.04 3.65
CA ILE A 146 -7.60 -1.06 3.27
C ILE A 146 -8.09 0.38 3.45
N CYS A 147 -7.20 1.23 3.94
CA CYS A 147 -7.48 2.65 4.16
C CYS A 147 -6.43 3.58 3.53
N ARG A 148 -5.28 3.06 3.08
CA ARG A 148 -4.17 3.86 2.54
C ARG A 148 -3.57 3.17 1.32
N VAL A 149 -3.58 3.87 0.19
CA VAL A 149 -3.07 3.36 -1.08
C VAL A 149 -2.17 4.40 -1.73
N ARG A 150 -1.05 3.96 -2.28
CA ARG A 150 -0.19 4.77 -3.14
C ARG A 150 -0.15 4.17 -4.54
N PHE A 151 -0.28 5.01 -5.55
CA PHE A 151 -0.09 4.66 -6.94
C PHE A 151 1.08 5.42 -7.52
N ASN A 152 1.93 4.73 -8.28
CA ASN A 152 2.67 5.38 -9.36
C ASN A 152 1.91 5.12 -10.66
N LEU A 153 1.49 6.17 -11.34
CA LEU A 153 0.81 6.12 -12.63
C LEU A 153 1.72 6.77 -13.68
N GLY A 154 1.74 6.19 -14.88
CA GLY A 154 2.52 6.68 -16.01
C GLY A 154 2.27 5.79 -17.21
N ALA A 155 2.82 6.15 -18.38
CA ALA A 155 2.73 5.28 -19.53
C ALA A 155 3.55 4.00 -19.29
N SER A 156 2.86 2.88 -19.32
CA SER A 156 3.38 1.54 -19.09
C SER A 156 4.29 1.08 -20.22
N GLY A 157 5.61 1.07 -20.04
CA GLY A 157 6.57 0.47 -21.00
C GLY A 157 6.63 1.13 -22.39
N HIS A 158 5.68 2.00 -22.72
CA HIS A 158 5.71 2.91 -23.83
C HIS A 158 6.50 4.12 -23.36
N LEU A 159 7.76 4.19 -23.81
CA LEU A 159 8.57 5.38 -23.71
C LEU A 159 7.74 6.56 -24.23
N LEU A 160 7.15 7.36 -23.33
CA LEU A 160 6.63 8.69 -23.69
C LEU A 160 7.76 9.49 -24.35
N HIS A 161 9.01 9.19 -23.98
CA HIS A 161 10.25 9.65 -24.58
C HIS A 161 11.26 8.50 -24.70
N GLY A 162 11.52 8.03 -25.92
CA GLY A 162 12.50 6.96 -26.17
C GLY A 162 13.80 7.43 -26.80
N ASP A 163 13.84 8.65 -27.31
CA ASP A 163 14.99 9.17 -28.04
C ASP A 163 15.32 10.59 -27.58
N VAL A 164 16.60 10.82 -27.26
CA VAL A 164 17.19 12.11 -26.86
C VAL A 164 17.00 13.16 -27.96
N LYS A 165 16.65 12.72 -29.17
CA LYS A 165 16.41 13.54 -30.36
C LYS A 165 15.02 14.16 -30.48
N CYS A 166 14.12 13.99 -29.51
CA CYS A 166 12.84 14.74 -29.50
C CYS A 166 13.07 16.21 -29.10
N GLN A 167 13.97 16.91 -29.80
CA GLN A 167 14.28 18.32 -29.58
C GLN A 167 13.49 19.17 -30.56
N GLY A 168 12.21 19.37 -30.23
CA GLY A 168 11.42 20.47 -30.78
C GLY A 168 10.93 20.30 -32.23
N PRO A 169 10.24 21.33 -32.76
CA PRO A 169 9.50 21.26 -34.02
C PRO A 169 10.36 21.32 -35.28
N GLN A 170 11.67 21.09 -35.19
CA GLN A 170 12.56 21.21 -36.34
C GLN A 170 12.57 19.91 -37.17
N LEU A 171 11.81 19.96 -38.28
CA LEU A 171 11.88 19.09 -39.45
C LEU A 171 11.71 17.57 -39.24
N GLY A 172 10.47 17.09 -39.38
CA GLY A 172 10.19 15.72 -39.86
C GLY A 172 10.44 14.56 -38.89
N GLN A 173 10.86 14.83 -37.65
CA GLN A 173 11.03 13.79 -36.64
C GLN A 173 9.70 13.36 -36.01
N LEU A 174 9.52 12.03 -35.90
CA LEU A 174 8.38 11.37 -35.27
C LEU A 174 8.07 12.03 -33.93
N ARG A 175 6.91 12.71 -33.84
CA ARG A 175 6.37 13.14 -32.55
C ARG A 175 6.19 11.89 -31.68
N CYS A 176 6.62 11.96 -30.44
CA CYS A 176 6.23 10.97 -29.44
C CYS A 176 4.69 10.92 -29.41
N MET A 177 4.12 9.87 -30.02
CA MET A 177 2.67 9.69 -30.00
C MET A 177 2.30 9.06 -28.68
N VAL A 178 1.72 9.88 -27.83
CA VAL A 178 1.04 9.44 -26.62
C VAL A 178 -0.41 9.25 -27.01
N ILE A 179 -0.86 8.00 -27.07
CA ILE A 179 -2.26 7.67 -27.35
C ILE A 179 -2.79 6.90 -26.16
N GLY A 180 -3.88 7.40 -25.59
CA GLY A 180 -4.63 6.69 -24.55
C GLY A 180 -3.99 6.79 -23.17
N LEU A 181 -3.23 7.86 -22.90
CA LEU A 181 -2.63 8.06 -21.58
C LEU A 181 -3.71 8.22 -20.51
N ALA A 182 -4.80 8.91 -20.86
CA ALA A 182 -5.97 9.07 -19.99
C ALA A 182 -6.46 7.72 -19.45
N GLU A 183 -6.68 6.74 -20.34
CA GLU A 183 -7.17 5.42 -19.97
C GLU A 183 -6.13 4.64 -19.15
N VAL A 184 -4.85 4.70 -19.54
CA VAL A 184 -3.76 4.02 -18.81
C VAL A 184 -3.63 4.53 -17.39
N LEU A 185 -3.69 5.84 -17.17
CA LEU A 185 -3.58 6.45 -15.84
C LEU A 185 -4.79 6.12 -14.97
N THR A 186 -5.99 6.14 -15.54
CA THR A 186 -7.23 6.07 -14.75
C THR A 186 -7.76 4.66 -14.54
N ASN A 187 -7.41 3.69 -15.39
CA ASN A 187 -7.89 2.31 -15.28
C ASN A 187 -7.67 1.69 -13.87
N PRO A 188 -6.48 1.80 -13.24
CA PRO A 188 -6.28 1.26 -11.89
C PRO A 188 -7.19 1.86 -10.80
N LEU A 189 -7.76 3.05 -11.05
CA LEU A 189 -8.64 3.73 -10.10
C LEU A 189 -10.10 3.28 -10.21
N GLN A 190 -10.50 2.62 -11.30
CA GLN A 190 -11.91 2.27 -11.55
C GLN A 190 -12.48 1.35 -10.47
N ASN A 191 -11.75 0.29 -10.11
CA ASN A 191 -12.18 -0.66 -9.09
C ASN A 191 -12.02 -0.14 -7.65
N MET A 192 -11.19 0.89 -7.46
CA MET A 192 -11.00 1.53 -6.16
C MET A 192 -12.21 2.37 -5.71
N ARG A 193 -13.12 2.73 -6.62
CA ARG A 193 -14.34 3.52 -6.31
C ARG A 193 -15.38 2.73 -5.51
N GLN A 194 -15.32 1.40 -5.55
CA GLN A 194 -16.29 0.51 -4.92
C GLN A 194 -15.83 0.02 -3.55
N LEU A 195 -14.76 0.62 -3.02
CA LEU A 195 -14.27 0.28 -1.70
C LEU A 195 -15.24 0.82 -0.64
N PRO A 196 -15.67 -0.01 0.33
CA PRO A 196 -16.59 0.43 1.37
C PRO A 196 -15.95 1.43 2.35
N ASN A 197 -14.61 1.50 2.40
CA ASN A 197 -13.88 2.33 3.34
C ASN A 197 -13.51 3.71 2.77
N HIS A 198 -13.36 4.70 3.65
CA HIS A 198 -12.85 6.04 3.30
C HIS A 198 -11.33 6.04 3.04
N VAL A 199 -10.92 5.41 1.95
CA VAL A 199 -9.51 5.28 1.56
C VAL A 199 -8.86 6.63 1.27
N HIS A 200 -7.59 6.75 1.67
CA HIS A 200 -6.71 7.86 1.34
C HIS A 200 -5.72 7.43 0.25
N PHE A 201 -5.88 8.00 -0.95
CA PHE A 201 -5.04 7.73 -2.12
C PHE A 201 -3.90 8.75 -2.24
N PHE A 202 -2.69 8.26 -2.46
CA PHE A 202 -1.53 9.06 -2.84
C PHE A 202 -1.14 8.69 -4.27
N ILE A 203 -1.49 9.54 -5.22
CA ILE A 203 -1.33 9.27 -6.64
C ILE A 203 -0.16 10.08 -7.16
N ARG A 204 0.89 9.41 -7.65
CA ARG A 204 2.03 10.05 -8.28
C ARG A 204 1.96 9.82 -9.78
N ILE A 205 1.99 10.90 -10.55
CA ILE A 205 1.96 10.87 -12.01
C ILE A 205 3.38 11.08 -12.53
N HIS A 206 3.76 10.21 -13.46
CA HIS A 206 5.01 10.22 -14.20
C HIS A 206 4.70 10.45 -15.68
N THR A 207 5.22 11.55 -16.21
CA THR A 207 5.08 11.92 -17.62
C THR A 207 6.38 11.74 -18.41
N TYR A 208 7.45 11.27 -17.75
CA TYR A 208 8.79 11.06 -18.27
C TYR A 208 9.32 12.27 -19.05
N ARG A 209 9.15 13.46 -18.48
CA ARG A 209 9.50 14.78 -19.01
C ARG A 209 8.75 15.17 -20.28
N SER A 210 7.67 14.46 -20.65
CA SER A 210 6.89 14.81 -21.85
C SER A 210 6.22 16.16 -21.80
N LEU A 211 5.91 16.65 -20.61
CA LEU A 211 5.42 18.02 -20.41
C LEU A 211 6.52 19.07 -20.65
N GLU A 212 7.74 18.78 -20.17
CA GLU A 212 8.91 19.64 -20.35
C GLU A 212 9.35 19.73 -21.82
N PHE A 213 9.37 18.61 -22.53
CA PHE A 213 9.73 18.55 -23.95
C PHE A 213 8.57 18.86 -24.92
N ARG A 214 7.39 19.20 -24.39
CA ARG A 214 6.17 19.49 -25.16
C ARG A 214 5.67 18.34 -26.04
N CYS A 215 5.89 17.10 -25.61
CA CYS A 215 5.34 15.91 -26.25
C CYS A 215 3.94 15.56 -25.77
N LEU A 216 3.58 15.96 -24.54
CA LEU A 216 2.23 15.86 -24.00
C LEU A 216 1.66 17.28 -23.86
N ILE A 217 0.94 17.76 -24.87
CA ILE A 217 0.34 19.11 -24.90
C ILE A 217 -1.00 19.07 -25.65
N GLY A 218 -1.80 20.14 -25.51
CA GLY A 218 -3.06 20.30 -26.23
C GLY A 218 -4.09 19.24 -25.84
N GLU A 219 -4.83 18.74 -26.84
CA GLU A 219 -6.01 17.87 -26.64
C GLU A 219 -5.72 16.60 -25.84
N GLU A 220 -4.55 15.96 -25.99
CA GLU A 220 -4.24 14.72 -25.25
C GLU A 220 -3.98 15.00 -23.76
N LEU A 221 -3.31 16.12 -23.45
CA LEU A 221 -3.11 16.55 -22.05
C LEU A 221 -4.45 16.93 -21.41
N GLU A 222 -5.25 17.73 -22.13
CA GLU A 222 -6.58 18.15 -21.70
C GLU A 222 -7.47 16.94 -21.41
N ARG A 223 -7.60 16.01 -22.36
CA ARG A 223 -8.35 14.75 -22.19
C ARG A 223 -7.85 13.93 -21.00
N THR A 224 -6.54 13.89 -20.80
CA THR A 224 -5.92 13.19 -19.66
C THR A 224 -6.34 13.82 -18.34
N VAL A 225 -6.25 15.15 -18.22
CA VAL A 225 -6.65 15.89 -17.01
C VAL A 225 -8.15 15.78 -16.78
N GLU A 226 -8.98 15.93 -17.82
CA GLU A 226 -10.45 15.76 -17.74
C GLU A 226 -10.84 14.39 -17.19
N THR A 227 -10.26 13.32 -17.76
CA THR A 227 -10.57 11.95 -17.35
C THR A 227 -10.13 11.70 -15.92
N LEU A 228 -8.93 12.17 -15.55
CA LEU A 228 -8.42 12.05 -14.19
C LEU A 228 -9.30 12.83 -13.19
N VAL A 229 -9.65 14.08 -13.48
CA VAL A 229 -10.51 14.91 -12.62
C VAL A 229 -11.88 14.26 -12.44
N LYS A 230 -12.46 13.69 -13.51
CA LYS A 230 -13.73 12.94 -13.43
C LYS A 230 -13.64 11.76 -12.48
N ASP A 231 -12.56 10.98 -12.55
CA ASP A 231 -12.33 9.82 -11.70
C ASP A 231 -12.09 10.21 -10.24
N LEU A 232 -11.32 11.27 -10.00
CA LEU A 232 -11.07 11.82 -8.67
C LEU A 232 -12.35 12.41 -8.04
N LYS A 233 -13.21 13.07 -8.84
CA LYS A 233 -14.56 13.49 -8.40
C LYS A 233 -15.37 12.27 -7.95
N SER A 234 -15.34 11.18 -8.72
CA SER A 234 -16.04 9.94 -8.37
C SER A 234 -15.51 9.33 -7.08
N LEU A 235 -14.19 9.32 -6.86
CA LEU A 235 -13.59 8.84 -5.62
C LEU A 235 -14.01 9.70 -4.42
N SER A 236 -14.01 11.02 -4.57
CA SER A 236 -14.44 11.93 -3.50
C SER A 236 -15.92 11.84 -3.20
N ALA A 237 -16.77 11.62 -4.21
CA ALA A 237 -18.20 11.38 -4.01
C ALA A 237 -18.47 10.08 -3.22
N ALA A 238 -17.60 9.07 -3.35
CA ALA A 238 -17.61 7.86 -2.53
C ALA A 238 -17.00 8.07 -1.12
N GLY A 239 -16.63 9.30 -0.76
CA GLY A 239 -16.06 9.66 0.54
C GLY A 239 -14.57 9.36 0.67
N HIS A 240 -13.88 9.05 -0.42
CA HIS A 240 -12.43 8.88 -0.40
C HIS A 240 -11.68 10.22 -0.41
N ARG A 241 -10.45 10.19 0.08
CA ARG A 241 -9.52 11.33 0.02
C ARG A 241 -8.40 11.01 -0.95
N TRP A 242 -7.87 12.01 -1.61
CA TRP A 242 -6.73 11.81 -2.50
C TRP A 242 -5.81 13.02 -2.52
N VAL A 243 -4.56 12.73 -2.85
CA VAL A 243 -3.50 13.68 -3.20
C VAL A 243 -2.93 13.22 -4.54
N VAL A 244 -2.90 14.10 -5.53
CA VAL A 244 -2.27 13.82 -6.83
C VAL A 244 -1.06 14.70 -7.00
N GLN A 245 0.09 14.09 -7.30
CA GLN A 245 1.38 14.75 -7.42
C GLN A 245 1.99 14.49 -8.80
N TRP A 246 2.37 15.54 -9.53
CA TRP A 246 3.17 15.45 -10.75
C TRP A 246 4.66 15.53 -10.41
N SER A 247 5.32 14.38 -10.42
CA SER A 247 6.70 14.25 -9.93
C SER A 247 7.73 15.10 -10.68
N GLU A 248 7.47 15.42 -11.95
CA GLU A 248 8.40 16.17 -12.82
C GLU A 248 8.15 17.68 -12.79
N LEU A 249 7.05 18.12 -12.19
CA LEU A 249 6.62 19.52 -12.18
C LEU A 249 6.89 20.19 -10.83
N SER A 250 8.10 20.01 -10.30
CA SER A 250 8.47 20.43 -8.95
C SER A 250 7.48 19.91 -7.89
N ASP A 251 7.04 18.67 -8.05
CA ASP A 251 6.06 18.02 -7.19
C ASP A 251 4.72 18.79 -7.06
N LEU A 252 4.28 19.44 -8.15
CA LEU A 252 2.95 20.07 -8.26
C LEU A 252 1.87 19.13 -7.74
N GLU A 253 1.04 19.63 -6.83
CA GLU A 253 0.16 18.79 -6.03
C GLU A 253 -1.27 19.33 -5.95
N PHE A 254 -2.22 18.43 -6.13
CA PHE A 254 -3.65 18.70 -5.99
C PHE A 254 -4.24 17.83 -4.89
N ARG A 255 -5.19 18.36 -4.11
CA ARG A 255 -5.80 17.67 -2.96
C ARG A 255 -7.32 17.70 -3.03
N SER A 256 -7.96 16.61 -2.61
CA SER A 256 -9.43 16.52 -2.53
C SER A 256 -10.08 17.52 -1.59
N ARG A 257 -9.36 17.99 -0.55
CA ARG A 257 -9.84 18.98 0.44
C ARG A 257 -10.01 20.39 -0.13
N SER A 258 -9.36 20.70 -1.25
CA SER A 258 -9.49 22.03 -1.87
C SER A 258 -10.91 22.24 -2.42
N GLY A 259 -11.64 21.16 -2.73
CA GLY A 259 -12.94 21.24 -3.39
C GLY A 259 -12.86 21.73 -4.84
N VAL A 260 -11.64 21.99 -5.35
CA VAL A 260 -11.43 22.54 -6.69
C VAL A 260 -11.12 21.40 -7.66
N TYR A 261 -12.15 21.04 -8.42
CA TYR A 261 -12.10 20.02 -9.47
C TYR A 261 -12.37 20.64 -10.84
N ASP A 262 -11.68 21.74 -11.10
CA ASP A 262 -11.80 22.56 -12.30
C ASP A 262 -10.67 22.18 -13.27
N VAL A 263 -11.06 21.68 -14.44
CA VAL A 263 -10.12 21.19 -15.46
C VAL A 263 -9.27 22.34 -15.99
N ASP A 264 -9.87 23.50 -16.26
CA ASP A 264 -9.17 24.66 -16.81
C ASP A 264 -8.12 25.18 -15.83
N LEU A 265 -8.46 25.21 -14.53
CA LEU A 265 -7.50 25.58 -13.49
C LEU A 265 -6.33 24.59 -13.41
N TRP A 266 -6.61 23.28 -13.42
CA TRP A 266 -5.56 22.26 -13.38
C TRP A 266 -4.66 22.33 -14.60
N MET A 267 -5.24 22.49 -15.79
CA MET A 267 -4.50 22.68 -17.04
C MET A 267 -3.58 23.88 -16.94
N LYS A 268 -4.10 25.03 -16.49
CA LYS A 268 -3.29 26.24 -16.29
C LYS A 268 -2.13 26.01 -15.31
N GLU A 269 -2.36 25.41 -14.15
CA GLU A 269 -1.31 25.15 -13.17
C GLU A 269 -0.25 24.17 -13.68
N ILE A 270 -0.66 23.13 -14.40
CA ILE A 270 0.22 22.16 -15.05
C ILE A 270 1.08 22.85 -16.12
N GLU A 271 0.48 23.68 -16.97
CA GLU A 271 1.20 24.43 -18.00
C GLU A 271 2.21 25.40 -17.41
N GLU A 272 1.81 26.18 -16.40
CA GLU A 272 2.70 27.10 -15.68
C GLU A 272 3.86 26.35 -15.02
N ALA A 273 3.60 25.22 -14.37
CA ALA A 273 4.64 24.40 -13.77
C ALA A 273 5.56 23.78 -14.83
N SER A 274 5.02 23.41 -16.00
CA SER A 274 5.80 22.91 -17.14
C SER A 274 6.68 24.00 -17.77
N ILE A 275 6.25 25.27 -17.74
CA ILE A 275 7.11 26.41 -18.13
C ILE A 275 8.26 26.56 -17.13
N ARG A 276 7.99 26.51 -15.82
CA ARG A 276 9.02 26.62 -14.78
C ARG A 276 10.05 25.49 -14.84
N ALA A 277 9.59 24.25 -15.02
CA ALA A 277 10.46 23.08 -15.11
C ALA A 277 11.47 23.17 -16.27
N ARG A 278 11.09 23.80 -17.39
CA ARG A 278 11.98 24.03 -18.54
C ARG A 278 13.08 25.07 -18.32
N GLN A 279 12.95 25.90 -17.29
CA GLN A 279 13.89 26.99 -17.01
C GLN A 279 14.97 26.58 -15.99
N GLN A 280 14.82 25.41 -15.38
CA GLN A 280 15.78 24.82 -14.43
C GLN A 280 16.79 23.95 -15.15
#